data_AF-A0A817A538-F1
#
_entry.id   AF-A0A817A538-F1
#
_cell.length_a   1.000
_cell.length_b   1.000
_cell.length_c   1.000
_cell.angle_alpha   90.00
_cell.angle_beta   90.00
_cell.angle_gamma   90.00
#
_symmetry.space_group_name_H-M   'P 1'
#
loop_
_entity.id
_entity.type
_entity.pdbx_description
1 polymer ?
#
loop_
_entity_poly.entity_id
_entity_poly.type
_entity_poly.pdbx_seq_one_letter_code
_entity_poly.pdbx_strand_id
1 'polypeptide(L)'
;MTLSIESYYMKFLRCARCSHDFEYENPLYRPITLPICGHTMCRQCIDIIRNQTKCPQDQVSFGINRTPIDQLPTNYPLLVVLYDPSNLSQDTEERYGQCPSYMKFDKDTKLIFNAVESAFGKISLEIKPIINDKQCQSILSRSMIRKIFSLLNSQYIDRASRLKVLKAIRSLGEHMCIDFILRCQNPQQVTDNFRSVIGLQSDQFLEPAVQEIVLQSIASLKDHSTLSNKHLVHSVVLQVGANDPNGSKPSVNRIVNLLSDASCFQVQQDGDSLSMKLKSEFQNYESLRRAYDSHIMQVVMKDGFYISSEQSSSLLYGDKQHELSMQSIIDKLSTPGSFSQAIQQLGNVLKKFGVQNNDEQRLSNNNQEYDSNWTPIETTLNIAIIILKFLINFKHH
;
A
#
# COMPACT_ATOMS: atom_id res chain seq x y z
N MET A 1 -2.71 -7.64 26.57
CA MET A 1 -1.93 -6.45 27.00
C MET A 1 -1.68 -5.58 25.78
N THR A 2 -2.49 -4.57 25.57
CA THR A 2 -2.29 -3.57 24.52
C THR A 2 -1.09 -2.71 24.90
N LEU A 3 0.07 -2.97 24.29
CA LEU A 3 1.19 -2.04 24.32
C LEU A 3 0.64 -0.66 23.91
N SER A 4 0.91 0.37 24.71
CA SER A 4 0.58 1.75 24.35
C SER A 4 1.17 2.05 22.97
N ILE A 5 0.52 2.93 22.19
CA ILE A 5 1.04 3.36 20.88
C ILE A 5 2.49 3.85 21.03
N GLU A 6 2.78 4.51 22.15
CA GLU A 6 4.11 4.88 22.64
C GLU A 6 5.10 3.71 22.68
N SER A 7 4.73 2.56 23.24
CA SER A 7 5.59 1.36 23.23
C SER A 7 5.76 0.75 21.82
N TYR A 8 4.85 0.99 20.88
CA TYR A 8 4.88 0.34 19.56
C TYR A 8 5.93 0.94 18.63
N TYR A 9 6.10 2.26 18.61
CA TYR A 9 7.08 2.90 17.72
C TYR A 9 8.47 3.08 18.35
N MET A 10 8.58 3.08 19.68
CA MET A 10 9.89 3.17 20.36
C MET A 10 10.85 2.04 19.97
N LYS A 11 10.35 0.88 19.53
CA LYS A 11 11.19 -0.19 18.98
C LYS A 11 11.98 0.23 17.73
N PHE A 12 11.51 1.21 16.96
CA PHE A 12 12.20 1.74 15.79
C PHE A 12 13.25 2.80 16.15
N LEU A 13 13.22 3.29 17.39
CA LEU A 13 14.12 4.32 17.93
C LEU A 13 15.16 3.74 18.91
N ARG A 14 15.25 2.41 18.95
CA ARG A 14 16.16 1.63 19.79
C ARG A 14 17.01 0.69 18.95
N CYS A 15 18.20 0.39 19.44
CA CYS A 15 19.08 -0.59 18.83
C CYS A 15 18.40 -1.97 18.79
N ALA A 16 18.30 -2.58 17.60
CA ALA A 16 17.72 -3.91 17.44
C ALA A 16 18.47 -5.01 18.21
N ARG A 17 19.75 -4.78 18.57
CA ARG A 17 20.59 -5.76 19.27
C ARG A 17 20.62 -5.56 20.79
N CYS A 18 20.92 -4.35 21.28
CA CYS A 18 21.05 -4.09 22.73
C CYS A 18 19.86 -3.37 23.35
N SER A 19 18.87 -2.96 22.55
CA SER A 19 17.68 -2.21 22.98
C SER A 19 17.94 -0.84 23.63
N HIS A 20 19.19 -0.35 23.57
CA HIS A 20 19.54 1.02 23.99
C HIS A 20 18.92 2.05 23.06
N ASP A 21 18.49 3.18 23.62
CA ASP A 21 17.96 4.32 22.86
C ASP A 21 19.06 4.96 22.01
N PHE A 22 18.73 5.47 20.82
CA PHE A 22 19.73 6.08 19.96
C PHE A 22 20.15 7.48 20.44
N GLU A 23 21.45 7.76 20.36
CA GLU A 23 22.02 9.04 20.80
C GLU A 23 22.81 9.73 19.70
N TYR A 24 22.74 11.07 19.66
CA TYR A 24 23.56 11.88 18.78
C TYR A 24 24.92 12.22 19.39
N GLU A 25 24.93 12.68 20.64
CA GLU A 25 26.13 13.14 21.34
C GLU A 25 27.15 12.02 21.55
N ASN A 26 26.69 10.84 21.96
CA ASN A 26 27.56 9.69 22.14
C ASN A 26 27.70 8.90 20.82
N PRO A 27 28.88 8.89 20.16
CA PRO A 27 29.06 8.22 18.89
C PRO A 27 28.84 6.70 18.95
N LEU A 28 28.99 6.08 20.12
CA LEU A 28 28.78 4.63 20.32
C LEU A 28 27.32 4.22 20.15
N TYR A 29 26.38 5.13 20.45
CA TYR A 29 24.94 4.88 20.40
C TYR A 29 24.24 5.45 19.17
N ARG A 30 25.02 5.96 18.20
CA ARG A 30 24.47 6.46 16.93
C ARG A 30 23.85 5.33 16.09
N PRO A 31 22.66 5.55 15.50
CA PRO A 31 21.94 4.52 14.72
C PRO A 31 22.62 4.27 13.39
N ILE A 32 22.76 3.00 12.99
CA ILE A 32 23.29 2.57 11.69
C ILE A 32 22.33 1.54 11.11
N THR A 33 21.78 1.86 9.94
CA THR A 33 20.83 0.98 9.24
C THR A 33 21.58 -0.01 8.38
N LEU A 34 21.34 -1.30 8.64
CA LEU A 34 21.89 -2.40 7.86
C LEU A 34 21.25 -2.44 6.45
N PRO A 35 22.04 -2.76 5.41
CA PRO A 35 21.53 -2.83 4.06
C PRO A 35 20.54 -4.00 3.92
N ILE A 36 19.63 -3.89 2.94
CA ILE A 36 18.68 -4.94 2.52
C ILE A 36 17.56 -5.23 3.51
N CYS A 37 17.87 -5.49 4.78
CA CYS A 37 16.91 -5.84 5.84
C CYS A 37 16.31 -4.62 6.54
N GLY A 38 17.03 -3.49 6.61
CA GLY A 38 16.56 -2.28 7.27
C GLY A 38 16.60 -2.33 8.80
N HIS A 39 17.20 -3.35 9.40
CA HIS A 39 17.42 -3.37 10.85
C HIS A 39 18.45 -2.30 11.24
N THR A 40 18.17 -1.53 12.28
CA THR A 40 19.04 -0.45 12.77
C THR A 40 19.67 -0.82 14.10
N MET A 41 21.00 -0.68 14.18
CA MET A 41 21.78 -0.98 15.39
C MET A 41 22.67 0.21 15.75
N CYS A 42 23.05 0.33 17.02
CA CYS A 42 24.02 1.34 17.40
C CYS A 42 25.42 1.01 16.87
N ARG A 43 26.27 2.03 16.70
CA ARG A 43 27.69 1.90 16.30
C ARG A 43 28.43 0.82 17.09
N GLN A 44 28.32 0.84 18.42
CA GLN A 44 28.95 -0.17 19.29
C GLN A 44 28.54 -1.61 18.92
N CYS A 45 27.25 -1.82 18.63
CA CYS A 45 26.76 -3.13 18.22
C CYS A 45 27.23 -3.53 16.83
N ILE A 46 27.33 -2.58 15.89
CA ILE A 46 27.89 -2.80 14.56
C ILE A 46 29.36 -3.22 14.65
N ASP A 47 30.16 -2.54 15.47
CA ASP A 47 31.59 -2.86 15.64
C ASP A 47 31.83 -4.28 16.17
N ILE A 48 30.93 -4.77 17.04
CA ILE A 48 30.95 -6.16 17.53
C ILE A 48 30.68 -7.15 16.39
N ILE A 49 29.78 -6.82 15.46
CA ILE A 49 29.38 -7.72 14.36
C ILE A 49 30.09 -7.45 13.04
N ARG A 50 31.09 -6.55 12.99
CA ARG A 50 31.76 -6.11 11.76
C ARG A 50 32.24 -7.22 10.82
N ASN A 51 32.60 -8.38 11.37
CA ASN A 51 33.09 -9.54 10.62
C ASN A 51 31.97 -10.51 10.18
N GLN A 52 30.71 -10.25 10.56
CA GLN A 52 29.57 -11.06 10.17
C GLN A 52 29.14 -10.71 8.75
N THR A 53 28.60 -11.69 8.03
CA THR A 53 28.09 -11.52 6.66
C THR A 53 26.57 -11.46 6.59
N LYS A 54 25.90 -11.67 7.72
CA LYS A 54 24.45 -11.74 7.86
C LYS A 54 23.98 -10.93 9.06
N CYS A 55 22.77 -10.40 8.94
CA CYS A 55 22.11 -9.70 10.02
C CYS A 55 21.82 -10.66 11.19
N PRO A 56 22.16 -10.31 12.44
CA PRO A 56 21.90 -11.19 13.58
C PRO A 56 20.41 -11.32 13.94
N GLN A 57 19.53 -10.48 13.38
CA GLN A 57 18.08 -10.51 13.65
C GLN A 57 17.32 -11.48 12.74
N ASP A 58 17.58 -11.40 11.43
CA ASP A 58 16.80 -12.12 10.41
C ASP A 58 17.66 -12.96 9.45
N GLN A 59 18.98 -13.04 9.70
CA GLN A 59 19.95 -13.80 8.92
C GLN A 59 20.04 -13.38 7.43
N VAL A 60 19.50 -12.21 7.08
CA VAL A 60 19.62 -11.66 5.73
C VAL A 60 21.09 -11.30 5.48
N SER A 61 21.65 -11.85 4.41
CA SER A 61 23.02 -11.54 3.99
C SER A 61 23.16 -10.06 3.65
N PHE A 62 24.24 -9.42 4.11
CA PHE A 62 24.51 -8.00 3.83
C PHE A 62 24.81 -7.74 2.34
N GLY A 63 25.17 -8.78 1.59
CA GLY A 63 25.52 -8.73 0.18
C GLY A 63 27.03 -8.59 -0.05
N ILE A 64 27.47 -8.88 -1.27
CA ILE A 64 28.88 -8.82 -1.70
C ILE A 64 29.12 -7.46 -2.39
N ASN A 65 30.36 -6.94 -2.33
CA ASN A 65 30.79 -5.69 -2.98
C ASN A 65 30.00 -4.43 -2.54
N ARG A 66 29.73 -4.33 -1.24
CA ARG A 66 29.03 -3.19 -0.62
C ARG A 66 29.92 -2.46 0.37
N THR A 67 29.44 -1.32 0.83
CA THR A 67 30.05 -0.64 1.98
C THR A 67 30.10 -1.60 3.17
N PRO A 68 31.29 -1.82 3.78
CA PRO A 68 31.40 -2.57 5.03
C PRO A 68 30.45 -2.03 6.08
N ILE A 69 29.83 -2.89 6.88
CA ILE A 69 28.76 -2.47 7.80
C ILE A 69 29.24 -1.47 8.85
N ASP A 70 30.50 -1.57 9.26
CA ASP A 70 31.21 -0.66 10.16
C ASP A 70 31.60 0.67 9.51
N GLN A 71 31.46 0.80 8.19
CA GLN A 71 31.70 2.02 7.44
C GLN A 71 30.40 2.63 6.87
N LEU A 72 29.25 2.06 7.24
CA LEU A 72 27.95 2.65 6.93
C LEU A 72 27.75 3.95 7.72
N PRO A 73 27.02 4.91 7.12
CA PRO A 73 26.75 6.18 7.77
C PRO A 73 25.70 6.04 8.87
N THR A 74 25.72 7.01 9.77
CA THR A 74 24.67 7.18 10.78
C THR A 74 23.34 7.49 10.10
N ASN A 75 22.25 6.89 10.58
CA ASN A 75 20.89 7.21 10.14
C ASN A 75 20.42 8.53 10.77
N TYR A 76 20.80 9.64 10.13
CA TYR A 76 20.41 10.99 10.56
C TYR A 76 18.90 11.23 10.60
N PRO A 77 18.08 10.75 9.65
CA PRO A 77 16.62 10.88 9.72
C PRO A 77 16.02 10.39 11.05
N LEU A 78 16.49 9.27 11.61
CA LEU A 78 16.03 8.82 12.94
C LEU A 78 16.46 9.76 14.07
N LEU A 79 17.66 10.34 13.97
CA LEU A 79 18.12 11.33 14.94
C LEU A 79 17.29 12.62 14.87
N VAL A 80 16.82 13.03 13.69
CA VAL A 80 15.89 14.18 13.54
C VAL A 80 14.56 13.93 14.26
N VAL A 81 14.09 12.68 14.31
CA VAL A 81 12.91 12.32 15.08
C VAL A 81 13.14 12.53 16.59
N LEU A 82 14.32 12.18 17.09
CA LEU A 82 14.67 12.19 18.52
C LEU A 82 15.14 13.57 19.01
N TYR A 83 15.92 14.29 18.21
CA TYR A 83 16.66 15.48 18.59
C TYR A 83 16.20 16.70 17.79
N ASP A 84 16.43 17.90 18.32
CA ASP A 84 16.20 19.13 17.56
C ASP A 84 17.17 19.21 16.36
N PRO A 85 16.70 19.43 15.13
CA PRO A 85 17.58 19.57 13.96
C PRO A 85 18.64 20.67 14.09
N SER A 86 18.40 21.70 14.91
CA SER A 86 19.38 22.76 15.18
C SER A 86 20.60 22.25 15.96
N ASN A 87 20.45 21.14 16.69
CA ASN A 87 21.54 20.49 17.42
C ASN A 87 22.27 19.44 16.57
N LEU A 88 21.82 19.16 15.34
CA LEU A 88 22.40 18.15 14.46
C LEU A 88 23.24 18.81 13.36
N SER A 89 24.37 18.19 13.02
CA SER A 89 25.15 18.65 11.86
C SER A 89 24.31 18.65 10.58
N GLN A 90 24.28 19.80 9.92
CA GLN A 90 23.62 19.97 8.63
C GLN A 90 24.55 19.66 7.46
N ASP A 91 25.88 19.70 7.69
CA ASP A 91 26.89 19.46 6.67
C ASP A 91 26.92 17.99 6.25
N THR A 92 26.62 17.71 4.99
CA THR A 92 26.61 16.34 4.46
C THR A 92 28.02 15.75 4.38
N GLU A 93 29.06 16.56 4.23
CA GLU A 93 30.44 16.05 4.23
C GLU A 93 30.86 15.58 5.63
N GLU A 94 30.47 16.29 6.69
CA GLU A 94 30.69 15.81 8.07
C GLU A 94 29.93 14.49 8.33
N ARG A 95 28.70 14.38 7.83
CA ARG A 95 27.82 13.23 8.07
C ARG A 95 28.20 11.97 7.30
N TYR A 96 28.62 12.12 6.05
CA TYR A 96 28.80 11.02 5.10
C TYR A 96 30.21 10.92 4.53
N GLY A 97 31.07 11.92 4.77
CA GLY A 97 32.41 12.03 4.15
C GLY A 97 33.35 10.88 4.48
N GLN A 98 33.10 10.11 5.55
CA GLN A 98 33.86 8.91 5.90
C GLN A 98 33.35 7.64 5.22
N CYS A 99 32.18 7.67 4.57
CA CYS A 99 31.59 6.50 3.94
C CYS A 99 32.18 6.26 2.53
N PRO A 100 32.76 5.07 2.26
CA PRO A 100 33.35 4.77 0.96
C PRO A 100 32.41 4.93 -0.24
N SER A 101 31.13 4.59 -0.07
CA SER A 101 30.15 4.76 -1.16
C SER A 101 29.84 6.23 -1.44
N TYR A 102 29.78 7.08 -0.41
CA TYR A 102 29.56 8.52 -0.59
C TYR A 102 30.80 9.21 -1.21
N MET A 103 32.01 8.81 -0.81
CA MET A 103 33.26 9.35 -1.39
C MET A 103 33.38 9.12 -2.90
N LYS A 104 32.72 8.08 -3.44
CA LYS A 104 32.71 7.76 -4.88
C LYS A 104 31.73 8.61 -5.69
N PHE A 105 30.85 9.38 -5.03
CA PHE A 105 29.90 10.23 -5.73
C PHE A 105 30.61 11.42 -6.34
N ASP A 106 30.31 11.68 -7.62
CA ASP A 106 30.66 12.93 -8.27
C ASP A 106 29.84 14.10 -7.68
N LYS A 107 30.17 15.32 -8.10
CA LYS A 107 29.55 16.55 -7.60
C LYS A 107 28.03 16.55 -7.80
N ASP A 108 27.55 16.12 -8.96
CA ASP A 108 26.13 16.15 -9.30
C ASP A 108 25.36 15.10 -8.50
N THR A 109 25.94 13.92 -8.32
CA THR A 109 25.39 12.85 -7.49
C THR A 109 25.29 13.28 -6.02
N LYS A 110 26.31 13.97 -5.50
CA LYS A 110 26.27 14.53 -4.13
C LYS A 110 25.14 15.56 -3.97
N LEU A 111 24.92 16.43 -4.96
CA LEU A 111 23.81 17.39 -4.92
C LEU A 111 22.45 16.70 -4.80
N ILE A 112 22.20 15.67 -5.62
CA ILE A 112 20.93 14.94 -5.58
C ILE A 112 20.81 14.13 -4.27
N PHE A 113 21.90 13.51 -3.81
CA PHE A 113 21.93 12.80 -2.52
C PHE A 113 21.57 13.73 -1.36
N ASN A 114 22.11 14.95 -1.35
CA ASN A 114 21.81 15.96 -0.33
C ASN A 114 20.32 16.35 -0.35
N ALA A 115 19.71 16.44 -1.53
CA ALA A 115 18.28 16.69 -1.68
C ALA A 115 17.44 15.52 -1.13
N VAL A 116 17.84 14.27 -1.40
CA VAL A 116 17.22 13.06 -0.84
C VAL A 116 17.31 13.04 0.69
N GLU A 117 18.49 13.28 1.25
CA GLU A 117 18.71 13.38 2.71
C GLU A 117 17.84 14.46 3.35
N SER A 118 17.77 15.64 2.72
CA SER A 118 16.87 16.72 3.15
C SER A 118 15.40 16.28 3.14
N ALA A 119 14.97 15.53 2.12
CA ALA A 119 13.61 15.01 2.02
C ALA A 119 13.29 14.01 3.15
N PHE A 120 14.19 13.07 3.46
CA PHE A 120 14.04 12.19 4.61
C PHE A 120 13.99 12.95 5.95
N GLY A 121 14.81 14.00 6.09
CA GLY A 121 14.76 14.91 7.24
C GLY A 121 13.41 15.60 7.39
N LYS A 122 12.81 16.06 6.28
CA LYS A 122 11.46 16.65 6.28
C LYS A 122 10.40 15.65 6.73
N ILE A 123 10.42 14.40 6.26
CA ILE A 123 9.50 13.35 6.74
C ILE A 123 9.64 13.17 8.25
N SER A 124 10.88 13.15 8.74
CA SER A 124 11.18 12.98 10.16
C SER A 124 10.63 14.15 11.00
N LEU A 125 10.72 15.38 10.49
CA LEU A 125 10.17 16.58 11.12
C LEU A 125 8.64 16.57 11.20
N GLU A 126 7.95 16.17 10.13
CA GLU A 126 6.49 16.07 10.11
C GLU A 126 5.97 15.03 11.13
N ILE A 127 6.78 13.99 11.39
CA ILE A 127 6.40 12.85 12.23
C ILE A 127 6.76 13.04 13.70
N LYS A 128 7.79 13.83 13.99
CA LYS A 128 8.22 14.18 15.35
C LYS A 128 7.08 14.65 16.28
N PRO A 129 6.20 15.61 15.91
CA PRO A 129 5.11 16.02 16.78
C PRO A 129 4.09 14.90 17.04
N ILE A 130 3.85 14.05 16.03
CA ILE A 130 2.92 12.91 16.14
C ILE A 130 3.41 11.86 17.14
N ILE A 131 4.73 11.70 17.23
CA ILE A 131 5.39 10.79 18.18
C ILE A 131 5.35 11.35 19.60
N ASN A 132 5.60 12.65 19.75
CA ASN A 132 5.73 13.28 21.06
C ASN A 132 4.38 13.69 21.67
N ASP A 133 3.35 13.91 20.85
CA ASP A 133 2.02 14.32 21.30
C ASP A 133 0.98 13.20 21.10
N LYS A 134 0.45 12.70 22.23
CA LYS A 134 -0.60 11.67 22.25
C LYS A 134 -1.89 12.12 21.54
N GLN A 135 -2.17 13.42 21.46
CA GLN A 135 -3.34 13.95 20.76
C GLN A 135 -3.18 13.86 19.23
N CYS A 136 -1.95 13.96 18.72
CA CYS A 136 -1.64 13.85 17.30
C CYS A 136 -1.54 12.40 16.80
N GLN A 137 -1.48 11.40 17.69
CA GLN A 137 -1.36 9.98 17.33
C GLN A 137 -2.59 9.41 16.61
N SER A 138 -3.74 10.08 16.67
CA SER A 138 -4.96 9.70 15.94
C SER A 138 -4.92 10.11 14.46
N ILE A 139 -4.03 11.04 14.09
CA ILE A 139 -3.97 11.61 12.74
C ILE A 139 -3.49 10.56 11.72
N LEU A 140 -2.54 9.70 12.09
CA LEU A 140 -1.99 8.67 11.20
C LEU A 140 -2.30 7.27 11.74
N SER A 141 -2.74 6.37 10.87
CA SER A 141 -2.98 4.98 11.26
C SER A 141 -1.69 4.27 11.68
N ARG A 142 -1.79 3.26 12.55
CA ARG A 142 -0.64 2.43 12.98
C ARG A 142 0.10 1.81 11.79
N SER A 143 -0.64 1.44 10.74
CA SER A 143 -0.08 0.91 9.48
C SER A 143 0.77 1.96 8.77
N MET A 144 0.30 3.21 8.72
CA MET A 144 1.02 4.33 8.12
C MET A 144 2.29 4.66 8.89
N ILE A 145 2.21 4.79 10.22
CA ILE A 145 3.37 5.02 11.10
C ILE A 145 4.42 3.91 10.89
N ARG A 146 3.99 2.64 10.81
CA ARG A 146 4.89 1.51 10.53
C ARG A 146 5.60 1.65 9.18
N LYS A 147 4.88 2.02 8.11
CA LYS A 147 5.45 2.22 6.77
C LYS A 147 6.44 3.39 6.75
N ILE A 148 6.14 4.48 7.45
CA ILE A 148 7.02 5.64 7.59
C ILE A 148 8.31 5.23 8.31
N PHE A 149 8.23 4.57 9.46
CA PHE A 149 9.42 4.12 10.17
C PHE A 149 10.22 3.06 9.38
N SER A 150 9.54 2.18 8.65
CA SER A 150 10.23 1.26 7.74
C SER A 150 10.99 2.00 6.64
N LEU A 151 10.46 3.11 6.15
CA LEU A 151 11.13 3.96 5.17
C LEU A 151 12.31 4.71 5.80
N LEU A 152 12.14 5.31 6.98
CA LEU A 152 13.23 5.97 7.72
C LEU A 152 14.34 4.97 8.11
N ASN A 153 14.00 3.70 8.35
CA ASN A 153 14.93 2.59 8.56
C ASN A 153 15.39 1.95 7.23
N SER A 154 15.55 2.73 6.17
CA SER A 154 16.11 2.25 4.91
C SER A 154 17.50 2.80 4.69
N GLN A 155 18.45 1.92 4.35
CA GLN A 155 19.76 2.33 3.86
C GLN A 155 19.68 2.51 2.34
N TYR A 156 20.11 3.66 1.80
CA TYR A 156 20.02 3.96 0.37
C TYR A 156 21.35 4.41 -0.26
N ILE A 157 22.44 4.48 0.52
CA ILE A 157 23.74 4.86 0.00
C ILE A 157 24.23 3.91 -1.11
N ASP A 158 23.98 2.62 -0.96
CA ASP A 158 24.31 1.60 -1.96
C ASP A 158 23.19 1.44 -3.00
N ARG A 159 23.57 1.34 -4.27
CA ARG A 159 22.61 1.21 -5.39
C ARG A 159 21.62 0.05 -5.21
N ALA A 160 22.09 -1.07 -4.64
CA ALA A 160 21.29 -2.28 -4.53
C ALA A 160 20.11 -2.17 -3.53
N SER A 161 20.10 -1.19 -2.63
CA SER A 161 18.97 -0.94 -1.73
C SER A 161 18.04 0.17 -2.23
N ARG A 162 18.52 1.07 -3.09
CA ARG A 162 17.75 2.20 -3.66
C ARG A 162 16.43 1.79 -4.30
N LEU A 163 16.40 0.71 -5.08
CA LEU A 163 15.15 0.22 -5.68
C LEU A 163 14.13 -0.22 -4.63
N LYS A 164 14.56 -0.83 -3.52
CA LYS A 164 13.67 -1.18 -2.41
C LYS A 164 13.12 0.07 -1.73
N VAL A 165 13.96 1.08 -1.54
CA VAL A 165 13.56 2.38 -0.99
C VAL A 165 12.54 3.05 -1.90
N LEU A 166 12.78 3.11 -3.21
CA LEU A 166 11.83 3.65 -4.18
C LEU A 166 10.46 2.95 -4.12
N LYS A 167 10.46 1.61 -4.03
CA LYS A 167 9.23 0.82 -3.85
C LYS A 167 8.53 1.14 -2.52
N ALA A 168 9.30 1.31 -1.44
CA ALA A 168 8.75 1.67 -0.13
C ALA A 168 8.13 3.08 -0.13
N ILE A 169 8.77 4.05 -0.79
CA ILE A 169 8.25 5.42 -0.94
C ILE A 169 6.94 5.39 -1.73
N ARG A 170 6.89 4.68 -2.86
CA ARG A 170 5.68 4.53 -3.68
C ARG A 170 4.54 3.87 -2.89
N SER A 171 4.84 2.77 -2.19
CA SER A 171 3.86 2.07 -1.36
C SER A 171 3.35 2.91 -0.18
N LEU A 172 4.20 3.79 0.37
CA LEU A 172 3.81 4.74 1.39
C LEU A 172 2.90 5.84 0.81
N GLY A 173 3.33 6.46 -0.29
CA GLY A 173 2.58 7.51 -0.98
C GLY A 173 1.20 7.03 -1.46
N GLU A 174 1.11 5.84 -2.06
CA GLU A 174 -0.16 5.22 -2.48
C GLU A 174 -1.10 5.03 -1.30
N HIS A 175 -0.59 4.44 -0.21
CA HIS A 175 -1.37 4.23 1.01
C HIS A 175 -1.87 5.55 1.59
N MET A 176 -1.05 6.61 1.55
CA MET A 176 -1.42 7.94 2.00
C MET A 176 -2.47 8.61 1.12
N CYS A 177 -2.36 8.50 -0.21
CA CYS A 177 -3.37 8.97 -1.15
C CYS A 177 -4.72 8.29 -0.87
N ILE A 178 -4.72 6.96 -0.78
CA ILE A 178 -5.95 6.18 -0.54
C ILE A 178 -6.56 6.54 0.81
N ASP A 179 -5.76 6.61 1.88
CA ASP A 179 -6.23 6.99 3.21
C ASP A 179 -6.87 8.39 3.20
N PHE A 180 -6.26 9.36 2.51
CA PHE A 180 -6.85 10.69 2.33
C PHE A 180 -8.17 10.64 1.57
N ILE A 181 -8.20 9.95 0.42
CA ILE A 181 -9.40 9.81 -0.41
C ILE A 181 -10.55 9.22 0.40
N LEU A 182 -10.28 8.17 1.20
CA LEU A 182 -11.27 7.52 2.06
C LEU A 182 -11.80 8.47 3.14
N ARG A 183 -10.97 9.31 3.76
CA ARG A 183 -11.42 10.34 4.73
C ARG A 183 -12.33 11.39 4.09
N CYS A 184 -12.12 11.68 2.81
CA CYS A 184 -12.94 12.62 2.06
C CYS A 184 -14.29 12.04 1.58
N GLN A 185 -14.51 10.72 1.68
CA GLN A 185 -15.75 10.11 1.23
C GLN A 185 -16.91 10.42 2.18
N ASN A 186 -18.09 10.67 1.61
CA ASN A 186 -19.33 10.74 2.39
C ASN A 186 -19.83 9.31 2.69
N PRO A 187 -19.85 8.87 3.96
CA PRO A 187 -20.25 7.51 4.33
C PRO A 187 -21.66 7.14 3.86
N GLN A 188 -22.57 8.12 3.77
CA GLN A 188 -23.96 7.89 3.33
C GLN A 188 -24.07 7.58 1.85
N GLN A 189 -23.08 7.96 1.04
CA GLN A 189 -23.09 7.79 -0.42
C GLN A 189 -22.17 6.66 -0.90
N VAL A 190 -21.42 6.01 -0.01
CA VAL A 190 -20.45 4.96 -0.39
C VAL A 190 -21.15 3.82 -1.13
N THR A 191 -22.27 3.33 -0.61
CA THR A 191 -23.02 2.22 -1.21
C THR A 191 -23.57 2.59 -2.60
N ASP A 192 -24.12 3.78 -2.77
CA ASP A 192 -24.68 4.21 -4.04
C ASP A 192 -23.59 4.49 -5.09
N ASN A 193 -22.49 5.11 -4.67
CA ASN A 193 -21.31 5.28 -5.53
C ASN A 193 -20.73 3.92 -5.93
N PHE A 194 -20.59 2.98 -4.99
CA PHE A 194 -20.14 1.62 -5.28
C PHE A 194 -21.00 0.95 -6.35
N ARG A 195 -22.33 0.97 -6.18
CA ARG A 195 -23.31 0.42 -7.13
C ARG A 195 -23.19 1.05 -8.52
N SER A 196 -23.05 2.37 -8.57
CA SER A 196 -22.87 3.11 -9.82
C SER A 196 -21.60 2.66 -10.56
N VAL A 197 -20.49 2.50 -9.84
CA VAL A 197 -19.18 2.12 -10.42
C VAL A 197 -19.20 0.71 -10.99
N ILE A 198 -19.83 -0.24 -10.31
CA ILE A 198 -19.98 -1.62 -10.80
C ILE A 198 -21.08 -1.75 -11.88
N GLY A 199 -21.68 -0.63 -12.30
CA GLY A 199 -22.73 -0.60 -13.32
C GLY A 199 -23.98 -1.38 -12.92
N LEU A 200 -24.26 -1.49 -11.63
CA LEU A 200 -25.47 -2.12 -11.12
C LEU A 200 -26.53 -1.05 -10.89
N GLN A 201 -27.66 -1.19 -11.58
CA GLN A 201 -28.89 -0.49 -11.21
C GLN A 201 -29.32 -0.93 -9.80
N SER A 202 -30.12 -0.11 -9.10
CA SER A 202 -30.52 -0.38 -7.72
C SER A 202 -31.25 -1.72 -7.54
N ASP A 203 -31.95 -2.19 -8.57
CA ASP A 203 -32.66 -3.47 -8.64
C ASP A 203 -31.74 -4.66 -9.02
N GLN A 204 -30.51 -4.40 -9.44
CA GLN A 204 -29.53 -5.42 -9.85
C GLN A 204 -28.50 -5.74 -8.76
N PHE A 205 -28.41 -4.90 -7.73
CA PHE A 205 -27.56 -5.14 -6.57
C PHE A 205 -28.24 -6.13 -5.63
N LEU A 206 -27.83 -7.40 -5.71
CA LEU A 206 -28.35 -8.43 -4.81
C LEU A 206 -27.83 -8.23 -3.40
N GLU A 207 -28.70 -8.46 -2.41
CA GLU A 207 -28.25 -8.56 -1.03
C GLU A 207 -27.21 -9.69 -0.87
N PRO A 208 -26.27 -9.58 0.08
CA PRO A 208 -25.19 -10.54 0.24
C PRO A 208 -25.65 -12.01 0.29
N ALA A 209 -26.76 -12.30 0.98
CA ALA A 209 -27.32 -13.64 1.08
C ALA A 209 -27.79 -14.18 -0.28
N VAL A 210 -28.48 -13.36 -1.08
CA VAL A 210 -28.95 -13.77 -2.41
C VAL A 210 -27.78 -13.95 -3.37
N GLN A 211 -26.79 -13.06 -3.31
CA GLN A 211 -25.56 -13.19 -4.10
C GLN A 211 -24.85 -14.52 -3.80
N GLU A 212 -24.77 -14.91 -2.53
CA GLU A 212 -24.18 -16.18 -2.12
C GLU A 212 -24.94 -17.38 -2.69
N ILE A 213 -26.28 -17.40 -2.57
CA ILE A 213 -27.10 -18.50 -3.12
C ILE A 213 -26.90 -18.62 -4.64
N VAL A 214 -26.81 -17.50 -5.37
CA VAL A 214 -26.57 -17.48 -6.82
C VAL A 214 -25.21 -18.08 -7.16
N LEU A 215 -24.15 -17.67 -6.46
CA LEU A 215 -22.80 -18.20 -6.68
C LEU A 215 -22.69 -19.69 -6.32
N GLN A 216 -23.30 -20.12 -5.22
CA GLN A 216 -23.38 -21.53 -4.84
C GLN A 216 -24.13 -22.37 -5.88
N SER A 217 -25.24 -21.83 -6.41
CA SER A 217 -26.03 -22.46 -7.48
C SER A 217 -25.21 -22.66 -8.76
N ILE A 218 -24.42 -21.64 -9.16
CA ILE A 218 -23.52 -21.71 -10.32
C ILE A 218 -22.38 -22.72 -10.09
N ALA A 219 -21.77 -22.71 -8.91
CA ALA A 219 -20.69 -23.65 -8.57
C ALA A 219 -21.18 -25.11 -8.53
N SER A 220 -22.43 -25.33 -8.11
CA SER A 220 -23.02 -26.66 -7.90
C SER A 220 -23.74 -27.25 -9.12
N LEU A 221 -23.54 -26.69 -10.33
CA LEU A 221 -24.16 -27.19 -11.55
C LEU A 221 -23.69 -28.63 -11.84
N LYS A 222 -24.56 -29.60 -11.55
CA LYS A 222 -24.29 -31.04 -11.43
C LYS A 222 -23.54 -31.68 -12.60
N ASP A 223 -23.70 -31.19 -13.81
CA ASP A 223 -23.09 -31.79 -15.00
C ASP A 223 -21.86 -31.02 -15.52
N HIS A 224 -21.56 -29.84 -14.95
CA HIS A 224 -20.59 -28.86 -15.48
C HIS A 224 -20.60 -28.78 -17.02
N SER A 225 -21.80 -28.95 -17.59
CA SER A 225 -22.03 -29.10 -19.01
C SER A 225 -21.97 -27.73 -19.67
N THR A 226 -21.67 -27.72 -20.96
CA THR A 226 -21.64 -26.48 -21.72
C THR A 226 -23.08 -25.98 -21.88
N LEU A 227 -23.41 -24.85 -21.25
CA LEU A 227 -24.76 -24.26 -21.27
C LEU A 227 -24.72 -22.94 -22.03
N SER A 228 -25.77 -22.62 -22.79
CA SER A 228 -25.90 -21.26 -23.30
C SER A 228 -26.23 -20.30 -22.15
N ASN A 229 -25.83 -19.03 -22.26
CA ASN A 229 -26.06 -18.02 -21.21
C ASN A 229 -27.55 -17.98 -20.78
N LYS A 230 -28.47 -18.05 -21.75
CA LYS A 230 -29.92 -18.09 -21.50
C LYS A 230 -30.33 -19.29 -20.62
N HIS A 231 -29.81 -20.48 -20.89
CA HIS A 231 -30.15 -21.68 -20.12
C HIS A 231 -29.48 -21.68 -18.74
N LEU A 232 -28.25 -21.19 -18.65
CA LEU A 232 -27.54 -21.02 -17.37
C LEU A 232 -28.33 -20.09 -16.45
N VAL A 233 -28.66 -18.88 -16.92
CA VAL A 233 -29.43 -17.90 -16.15
C VAL A 233 -30.78 -18.47 -15.75
N HIS A 234 -31.50 -19.12 -16.68
CA HIS A 234 -32.79 -19.73 -16.36
C HIS A 234 -32.68 -20.81 -15.28
N SER A 235 -31.68 -21.69 -15.38
CA SER A 235 -31.46 -22.78 -14.41
C SER A 235 -31.17 -22.23 -13.01
N VAL A 236 -30.32 -21.19 -12.93
CA VAL A 236 -29.98 -20.54 -11.66
C VAL A 236 -31.18 -19.79 -11.09
N VAL A 237 -31.95 -19.05 -11.90
CA VAL A 237 -33.17 -18.36 -11.44
C VAL A 237 -34.18 -19.35 -10.86
N LEU A 238 -34.34 -20.55 -11.45
CA LEU A 238 -35.23 -21.57 -10.89
C LEU A 238 -34.75 -22.10 -9.53
N GLN A 239 -33.44 -22.24 -9.34
CA GLN A 239 -32.85 -22.68 -8.07
C GLN A 239 -32.94 -21.59 -6.99
N VAL A 240 -32.69 -20.33 -7.35
CA VAL A 240 -32.72 -19.19 -6.44
C VAL A 240 -34.16 -18.80 -6.10
N GLY A 241 -35.06 -18.74 -7.09
CA GLY A 241 -36.45 -18.30 -6.91
C GLY A 241 -37.31 -19.25 -6.05
N ALA A 242 -36.88 -20.49 -5.85
CA ALA A 242 -37.48 -21.40 -4.86
C ALA A 242 -37.14 -20.99 -3.41
N ASN A 243 -36.04 -20.25 -3.21
CA ASN A 243 -35.49 -19.88 -1.91
C ASN A 243 -35.62 -18.38 -1.59
N ASP A 244 -35.66 -17.50 -2.59
CA ASP A 244 -35.76 -16.04 -2.39
C ASP A 244 -36.45 -15.31 -3.58
N PRO A 245 -37.50 -14.50 -3.35
CA PRO A 245 -38.19 -13.74 -4.39
C PRO A 245 -37.35 -12.62 -5.05
N ASN A 246 -36.23 -12.21 -4.46
CA ASN A 246 -35.36 -11.15 -4.99
C ASN A 246 -34.35 -11.63 -6.04
N GLY A 247 -34.29 -12.95 -6.31
CA GLY A 247 -33.45 -13.59 -7.33
C GLY A 247 -33.93 -13.33 -8.77
N SER A 248 -34.08 -12.07 -9.16
CA SER A 248 -34.62 -11.70 -10.47
C SER A 248 -33.69 -12.11 -11.62
N LYS A 249 -34.29 -12.43 -12.78
CA LYS A 249 -33.52 -12.78 -14.00
C LYS A 249 -32.48 -11.72 -14.39
N PRO A 250 -32.78 -10.40 -14.37
CA PRO A 250 -31.79 -9.36 -14.60
C PRO A 250 -30.57 -9.44 -13.66
N SER A 251 -30.81 -9.60 -12.36
CA SER A 251 -29.76 -9.62 -11.34
C SER A 251 -28.86 -10.87 -11.47
N VAL A 252 -29.46 -12.04 -11.71
CA VAL A 252 -28.71 -13.29 -11.98
C VAL A 252 -27.88 -13.16 -13.27
N ASN A 253 -28.47 -12.65 -14.35
CA ASN A 253 -27.77 -12.44 -15.61
C ASN A 253 -26.56 -11.52 -15.44
N ARG A 254 -26.66 -10.52 -14.56
CA ARG A 254 -25.56 -9.59 -14.30
C ARG A 254 -24.42 -10.25 -13.53
N ILE A 255 -24.69 -11.12 -12.55
CA ILE A 255 -23.64 -11.93 -11.89
C ILE A 255 -22.94 -12.84 -12.91
N VAL A 256 -23.70 -13.51 -13.80
CA VAL A 256 -23.11 -14.35 -14.84
C VAL A 256 -22.20 -13.54 -15.77
N ASN A 257 -22.59 -12.31 -16.14
CA ASN A 257 -21.74 -11.42 -16.92
C ASN A 257 -20.45 -11.03 -16.17
N LEU A 258 -20.55 -10.66 -14.89
CA LEU A 258 -19.37 -10.34 -14.07
C LEU A 258 -18.40 -11.53 -13.95
N LEU A 259 -18.92 -12.75 -13.80
CA LEU A 259 -18.10 -13.96 -13.80
C LEU A 259 -17.47 -14.25 -15.17
N SER A 260 -18.16 -13.87 -16.25
CA SER A 260 -17.64 -13.97 -17.62
C SER A 260 -16.49 -12.99 -17.84
N ASP A 261 -16.65 -11.75 -17.41
CA ASP A 261 -15.62 -10.70 -17.44
C ASP A 261 -14.42 -11.09 -16.54
N ALA A 262 -14.68 -11.76 -15.41
CA ALA A 262 -13.68 -12.38 -14.55
C ALA A 262 -13.00 -13.62 -15.16
N SER A 263 -13.32 -13.99 -16.41
CA SER A 263 -12.77 -15.15 -17.11
C SER A 263 -13.03 -16.49 -16.40
N CYS A 264 -14.14 -16.61 -15.66
CA CYS A 264 -14.51 -17.85 -14.96
C CYS A 264 -15.03 -18.94 -15.90
N PHE A 265 -15.53 -18.55 -17.07
CA PHE A 265 -16.08 -19.46 -18.07
C PHE A 265 -15.11 -19.67 -19.23
N GLN A 266 -15.14 -20.90 -19.77
CA GLN A 266 -14.62 -21.22 -21.09
C GLN A 266 -15.76 -21.08 -22.09
N VAL A 267 -15.56 -20.23 -23.09
CA VAL A 267 -16.53 -20.03 -24.18
C VAL A 267 -16.25 -21.07 -25.27
N GLN A 268 -17.30 -21.78 -25.67
CA GLN A 268 -17.29 -22.75 -26.77
C GLN A 268 -18.28 -22.28 -27.83
N GLN A 269 -17.81 -22.22 -29.07
CA GLN A 269 -18.64 -21.85 -30.22
C GLN A 269 -18.98 -23.13 -30.99
N ASP A 270 -20.27 -23.40 -31.15
CA ASP A 270 -20.79 -24.48 -31.99
C ASP A 270 -21.73 -23.86 -33.03
N GLY A 271 -21.23 -23.70 -34.26
CA GLY A 271 -21.88 -22.92 -35.31
C GLY A 271 -22.10 -21.46 -34.90
N ASP A 272 -23.36 -21.01 -34.95
CA ASP A 272 -23.80 -19.66 -34.55
C ASP A 272 -24.10 -19.54 -33.04
N SER A 273 -24.02 -20.63 -32.28
CA SER A 273 -24.38 -20.65 -30.85
C SER A 273 -23.16 -20.56 -29.95
N LEU A 274 -23.16 -19.58 -29.04
CA LEU A 274 -22.18 -19.45 -27.97
C LEU A 274 -22.68 -20.18 -26.72
N SER A 275 -21.85 -21.10 -26.24
CA SER A 275 -22.08 -21.84 -25.00
C SER A 275 -20.91 -21.64 -24.06
N MET A 276 -21.17 -21.78 -22.77
CA MET A 276 -20.23 -21.44 -21.70
C MET A 276 -20.13 -22.60 -20.73
N LYS A 277 -18.91 -22.93 -20.32
CA LYS A 277 -18.63 -23.95 -19.32
C LYS A 277 -17.78 -23.35 -18.21
N LEU A 278 -18.16 -23.58 -16.96
CA LEU A 278 -17.37 -23.12 -15.82
C LEU A 278 -16.03 -23.88 -15.77
N LYS A 279 -14.92 -23.15 -15.71
CA LYS A 279 -13.58 -23.77 -15.65
C LYS A 279 -13.43 -24.57 -14.36
N SER A 280 -12.62 -25.64 -14.41
CA SER A 280 -12.43 -26.58 -13.31
C SER A 280 -11.99 -25.91 -12.01
N GLU A 281 -11.12 -24.90 -12.08
CA GLU A 281 -10.63 -24.18 -10.90
C GLU A 281 -11.72 -23.37 -10.18
N PHE A 282 -12.86 -23.10 -10.82
CA PHE A 282 -13.97 -22.33 -10.25
C PHE A 282 -15.21 -23.17 -9.93
N GLN A 283 -15.12 -24.50 -9.98
CA GLN A 283 -16.23 -25.41 -9.64
C GLN A 283 -16.46 -25.55 -8.13
N ASN A 284 -15.67 -24.87 -7.30
CA ASN A 284 -15.90 -24.76 -5.86
C ASN A 284 -16.32 -23.32 -5.51
N TYR A 285 -17.23 -23.18 -4.55
CA TYR A 285 -17.77 -21.88 -4.15
C TYR A 285 -16.67 -20.89 -3.76
N GLU A 286 -15.72 -21.30 -2.94
CA GLU A 286 -14.66 -20.40 -2.41
C GLU A 286 -13.82 -19.75 -3.53
N SER A 287 -13.42 -20.54 -4.52
CA SER A 287 -12.61 -20.06 -5.65
C SER A 287 -13.44 -19.21 -6.60
N LEU A 288 -14.68 -19.59 -6.87
CA LEU A 288 -15.62 -18.78 -7.66
C LEU A 288 -15.91 -17.44 -6.99
N ARG A 289 -16.19 -17.46 -5.68
CA ARG A 289 -16.44 -16.27 -4.87
C ARG A 289 -15.24 -15.34 -4.87
N ARG A 290 -14.04 -15.90 -4.69
CA ARG A 290 -12.80 -15.12 -4.72
C ARG A 290 -12.54 -14.50 -6.09
N ALA A 291 -12.85 -15.20 -7.18
CA ALA A 291 -12.75 -14.64 -8.54
C ALA A 291 -13.75 -13.51 -8.77
N TYR A 292 -14.99 -13.68 -8.30
CA TYR A 292 -16.03 -12.66 -8.33
C TYR A 292 -15.62 -11.40 -7.55
N ASP A 293 -15.24 -11.54 -6.28
CA ASP A 293 -14.83 -10.41 -5.44
C ASP A 293 -13.60 -9.70 -6.01
N SER A 294 -12.62 -10.45 -6.53
CA SER A 294 -11.44 -9.89 -7.17
C SER A 294 -11.80 -9.07 -8.41
N HIS A 295 -12.77 -9.53 -9.19
CA HIS A 295 -13.22 -8.78 -10.37
C HIS A 295 -14.00 -7.53 -9.99
N ILE A 296 -14.90 -7.60 -9.01
CA ILE A 296 -15.61 -6.43 -8.49
C ILE A 296 -14.62 -5.36 -8.01
N MET A 297 -13.62 -5.76 -7.20
CA MET A 297 -12.61 -4.83 -6.71
C MET A 297 -11.74 -4.27 -7.85
N GLN A 298 -11.45 -5.06 -8.88
CA GLN A 298 -10.73 -4.58 -10.05
C GLN A 298 -11.52 -3.50 -10.82
N VAL A 299 -12.83 -3.68 -11.01
CA VAL A 299 -13.71 -2.68 -11.65
C VAL A 299 -13.71 -1.39 -10.84
N VAL A 300 -13.91 -1.51 -9.52
CA VAL A 300 -13.93 -0.39 -8.58
C VAL A 300 -12.63 0.41 -8.60
N MET A 301 -11.50 -0.28 -8.45
CA MET A 301 -10.19 0.35 -8.48
C MET A 301 -9.88 0.97 -9.84
N LYS A 302 -10.29 0.36 -10.95
CA LYS A 302 -10.07 0.90 -12.31
C LYS A 302 -10.81 2.21 -12.54
N ASP A 303 -12.01 2.37 -11.97
CA ASP A 303 -12.77 3.62 -12.03
C ASP A 303 -12.20 4.72 -11.11
N GLY A 304 -11.22 4.37 -10.27
CA GLY A 304 -10.63 5.30 -9.30
C GLY A 304 -11.48 5.51 -8.05
N PHE A 305 -12.48 4.64 -7.83
CA PHE A 305 -13.20 4.56 -6.57
C PHE A 305 -12.44 3.62 -5.62
N TYR A 306 -12.04 4.13 -4.46
CA TYR A 306 -11.34 3.34 -3.44
C TYR A 306 -12.29 3.06 -2.28
N ILE A 307 -12.27 1.83 -1.77
CA ILE A 307 -12.97 1.44 -0.54
C ILE A 307 -12.00 0.64 0.33
N SER A 308 -12.14 0.76 1.66
CA SER A 308 -11.33 -0.02 2.60
C SER A 308 -11.73 -1.49 2.57
N SER A 309 -10.85 -2.38 3.05
CA SER A 309 -11.15 -3.81 3.20
C SER A 309 -12.36 -4.06 4.12
N GLU A 310 -12.54 -3.24 5.15
CA GLU A 310 -13.72 -3.26 6.03
C GLU A 310 -14.99 -2.87 5.26
N GLN A 311 -14.95 -1.78 4.47
CA GLN A 311 -16.07 -1.36 3.63
C GLN A 311 -16.42 -2.42 2.59
N SER A 312 -15.41 -3.02 1.93
CA SER A 312 -15.59 -4.12 0.99
C SER A 312 -16.27 -5.32 1.62
N SER A 313 -15.85 -5.72 2.83
CA SER A 313 -16.49 -6.80 3.59
C SER A 313 -17.96 -6.47 3.87
N SER A 314 -18.23 -5.25 4.36
CA SER A 314 -19.59 -4.81 4.64
C SER A 314 -20.47 -4.77 3.39
N LEU A 315 -19.94 -4.34 2.25
CA LEU A 315 -20.69 -4.19 0.99
C LEU A 315 -20.99 -5.54 0.31
N LEU A 316 -20.03 -6.47 0.33
CA LEU A 316 -20.13 -7.75 -0.39
C LEU A 316 -20.67 -8.90 0.47
N TYR A 317 -20.52 -8.81 1.79
CA TYR A 317 -20.87 -9.87 2.73
C TYR A 317 -21.86 -9.43 3.81
N GLY A 318 -22.03 -8.11 4.04
CA GLY A 318 -22.87 -7.61 5.12
C GLY A 318 -22.25 -7.77 6.52
N ASP A 319 -20.94 -8.08 6.58
CA ASP A 319 -20.21 -8.35 7.82
C ASP A 319 -18.79 -7.75 7.80
N LYS A 320 -18.04 -7.96 8.89
CA LYS A 320 -16.61 -7.64 9.00
C LYS A 320 -15.70 -8.88 9.02
N GLN A 321 -16.26 -10.08 8.89
CA GLN A 321 -15.51 -11.33 9.02
C GLN A 321 -14.60 -11.56 7.80
N HIS A 322 -14.95 -10.99 6.65
CA HIS A 322 -14.23 -11.16 5.39
C HIS A 322 -13.18 -10.06 5.14
N GLU A 323 -12.95 -9.14 6.08
CA GLU A 323 -12.00 -8.02 5.95
C GLU A 323 -10.60 -8.49 5.51
N LEU A 324 -10.05 -9.54 6.13
CA LEU A 324 -8.72 -10.07 5.78
C LEU A 324 -8.68 -10.67 4.36
N SER A 325 -9.78 -11.31 3.93
CA SER A 325 -9.90 -11.84 2.57
C SER A 325 -9.90 -10.70 1.55
N MET A 326 -10.68 -9.65 1.81
CA MET A 326 -10.74 -8.45 0.97
C MET A 326 -9.41 -7.71 0.94
N GLN A 327 -8.71 -7.58 2.07
CA GLN A 327 -7.37 -7.01 2.12
C GLN A 327 -6.40 -7.79 1.23
N SER A 328 -6.44 -9.12 1.28
CA SER A 328 -5.59 -9.98 0.44
C SER A 328 -5.89 -9.81 -1.06
N ILE A 329 -7.15 -9.57 -1.43
CA ILE A 329 -7.55 -9.27 -2.81
C ILE A 329 -7.02 -7.90 -3.24
N ILE A 330 -7.24 -6.86 -2.44
CA ILE A 330 -6.77 -5.49 -2.71
C ILE A 330 -5.26 -5.47 -2.90
N ASP A 331 -4.51 -6.13 -2.01
CA ASP A 331 -3.04 -6.20 -2.08
C ASP A 331 -2.54 -6.88 -3.36
N LYS A 332 -3.29 -7.86 -3.90
CA LYS A 332 -2.96 -8.55 -5.16
C LYS A 332 -3.30 -7.71 -6.39
N LEU A 333 -4.27 -6.81 -6.28
CA LEU A 333 -4.69 -5.91 -7.36
C LEU A 333 -3.81 -4.66 -7.45
N SER A 334 -3.04 -4.33 -6.41
CA SER A 334 -2.04 -3.26 -6.48
C SER A 334 -0.99 -3.56 -7.56
N THR A 335 -0.85 -2.63 -8.50
CA THR A 335 0.07 -2.71 -9.63
C THR A 335 1.14 -1.62 -9.54
N PRO A 336 2.25 -1.73 -10.30
CA PRO A 336 3.21 -0.65 -10.53
C PRO A 336 2.60 0.73 -10.88
N GLY A 337 1.41 0.76 -11.47
CA GLY A 337 0.70 1.99 -11.86
C GLY A 337 -0.26 2.54 -10.80
N SER A 338 -0.57 1.76 -9.75
CA SER A 338 -1.61 2.11 -8.76
C SER A 338 -1.30 3.41 -8.01
N PHE A 339 -0.03 3.69 -7.73
CA PHE A 339 0.35 4.97 -7.11
C PHE A 339 0.04 6.18 -8.01
N SER A 340 0.32 6.09 -9.31
CA SER A 340 0.04 7.20 -10.25
C SER A 340 -1.46 7.44 -10.36
N GLN A 341 -2.26 6.37 -10.41
CA GLN A 341 -3.71 6.46 -10.40
C GLN A 341 -4.22 7.09 -9.09
N ALA A 342 -3.70 6.67 -7.94
CA ALA A 342 -4.08 7.22 -6.63
C ALA A 342 -3.75 8.72 -6.53
N ILE A 343 -2.62 9.17 -7.11
CA ILE A 343 -2.29 10.60 -7.20
C ILE A 343 -3.30 11.35 -8.07
N GLN A 344 -3.66 10.82 -9.23
CA GLN A 344 -4.65 11.45 -10.11
C GLN A 344 -6.00 11.60 -9.40
N GLN A 345 -6.45 10.56 -8.70
CA GLN A 345 -7.71 10.60 -7.95
C GLN A 345 -7.63 11.56 -6.75
N LEU A 346 -6.50 11.60 -6.05
CA LEU A 346 -6.29 12.61 -5.00
C LEU A 346 -6.40 14.02 -5.57
N GLY A 347 -5.80 14.30 -6.74
CA GLY A 347 -5.94 15.59 -7.42
C GLY A 347 -7.41 15.94 -7.74
N ASN A 348 -8.20 14.96 -8.21
CA ASN A 348 -9.63 15.15 -8.46
C ASN A 348 -10.41 15.47 -7.17
N VAL A 349 -10.08 14.80 -6.06
CA VAL A 349 -10.68 15.07 -4.75
C VAL A 349 -10.32 16.46 -4.27
N LEU A 350 -9.04 16.84 -4.30
CA LEU A 350 -8.56 18.17 -3.87
C LEU A 350 -9.23 19.31 -4.64
N LYS A 351 -9.43 19.15 -5.95
CA LYS A 351 -10.19 20.12 -6.78
C LYS A 351 -11.62 20.33 -6.30
N LYS A 352 -12.31 19.26 -5.87
CA LYS A 352 -13.67 19.36 -5.30
C LYS A 352 -13.68 20.15 -3.99
N PHE A 353 -12.60 20.08 -3.21
CA PHE A 353 -12.43 20.88 -1.98
C PHE A 353 -11.88 22.28 -2.23
N GLY A 354 -11.74 22.73 -3.49
CA GLY A 354 -11.25 24.06 -3.81
C GLY A 354 -9.77 24.29 -3.51
N VAL A 355 -8.99 23.23 -3.27
CA VAL A 355 -7.55 23.31 -3.06
C VAL A 355 -6.86 23.47 -4.41
N GLN A 356 -6.78 24.69 -4.93
CA GLN A 356 -5.92 25.01 -6.08
C GLN A 356 -4.48 25.18 -5.56
N ASN A 357 -3.60 24.23 -5.83
CA ASN A 357 -2.20 24.33 -5.42
C ASN A 357 -1.25 24.12 -6.60
N ASN A 358 -0.17 24.90 -6.63
CA ASN A 358 0.95 24.74 -7.57
C ASN A 358 1.60 23.34 -7.49
N ASP A 359 1.32 22.59 -6.41
CA ASP A 359 1.76 21.21 -6.20
C ASP A 359 1.02 20.17 -7.07
N GLU A 360 -0.13 20.50 -7.68
CA GLU A 360 -0.82 19.60 -8.63
C GLU A 360 0.06 19.24 -9.83
N GLN A 361 0.81 20.22 -10.37
CA GLN A 361 1.74 20.01 -11.49
C GLN A 361 2.94 19.12 -11.09
N ARG A 362 3.32 19.15 -9.80
CA ARG A 362 4.40 18.30 -9.26
C ARG A 362 3.93 16.87 -9.03
N LEU A 363 2.66 16.69 -8.67
CA LEU A 363 2.00 15.40 -8.53
C LEU A 363 1.81 14.69 -9.88
N SER A 364 1.55 15.42 -10.97
CA SER A 364 1.27 14.85 -12.30
C SER A 364 2.50 14.37 -13.08
N ASN A 365 3.72 14.83 -12.75
CA ASN A 365 4.94 14.56 -13.53
C ASN A 365 5.69 13.27 -13.17
N ASN A 366 5.05 12.28 -12.53
CA ASN A 366 5.70 11.03 -12.15
C ASN A 366 5.84 10.08 -13.35
N ASN A 367 6.79 10.37 -14.25
CA ASN A 367 7.17 9.43 -15.31
C ASN A 367 7.85 8.20 -14.70
N GLN A 368 7.36 7.05 -15.13
CA GLN A 368 7.42 5.73 -14.51
C GLN A 368 8.78 5.03 -14.61
N GLU A 369 9.90 5.73 -14.39
CA GLU A 369 11.18 5.03 -14.38
C GLU A 369 11.33 4.21 -13.09
N TYR A 370 11.47 2.90 -13.29
CA TYR A 370 11.84 1.92 -12.28
C TYR A 370 13.37 1.80 -12.22
N ASP A 371 14.07 2.94 -12.11
CA ASP A 371 15.52 2.93 -11.92
C ASP A 371 15.88 3.24 -10.47
N SER A 372 16.91 2.54 -10.01
CA SER A 372 17.70 2.79 -8.80
C SER A 372 18.50 4.10 -8.81
N ASN A 373 18.27 4.99 -9.79
CA ASN A 373 18.89 6.31 -9.85
C ASN A 373 18.35 7.22 -8.74
N TRP A 374 19.09 8.28 -8.46
CA TRP A 374 18.74 9.21 -7.39
C TRP A 374 17.54 10.10 -7.71
N THR A 375 17.39 10.54 -8.96
CA THR A 375 16.32 11.45 -9.39
C THR A 375 14.91 10.88 -9.20
N PRO A 376 14.62 9.60 -9.54
CA PRO A 376 13.33 8.99 -9.22
C PRO A 376 13.04 8.95 -7.72
N ILE A 377 14.05 8.69 -6.89
CA ILE A 377 13.90 8.65 -5.42
C ILE A 377 13.56 10.03 -4.89
N GLU A 378 14.33 11.05 -5.28
CA GLU A 378 14.12 12.44 -4.86
C GLU A 378 12.71 12.92 -5.25
N THR A 379 12.33 12.76 -6.51
CA THR A 379 11.02 13.19 -7.02
C THR A 379 9.88 12.50 -6.28
N THR A 380 9.97 11.17 -6.09
CA THR A 380 8.92 10.40 -5.42
C THR A 380 8.83 10.74 -3.93
N LEU A 381 9.96 11.01 -3.25
CA LEU A 381 9.97 11.46 -1.85
C LEU A 381 9.30 12.82 -1.70
N ASN A 382 9.62 13.78 -2.57
CA ASN A 382 9.02 15.11 -2.53
C ASN A 382 7.49 15.04 -2.69
N ILE A 383 7.00 14.19 -3.59
CA ILE A 383 5.57 13.90 -3.73
C ILE A 383 4.99 13.32 -2.42
N ALA A 384 5.64 12.32 -1.83
CA ALA A 384 5.18 11.70 -0.58
C ALA A 384 5.13 12.72 0.58
N ILE A 385 6.09 13.64 0.67
CA ILE A 385 6.12 14.71 1.69
C ILE A 385 4.93 15.65 1.51
N ILE A 386 4.62 16.05 0.27
CA ILE A 386 3.46 16.91 -0.02
C ILE A 386 2.18 16.23 0.46
N ILE A 387 1.99 14.95 0.12
CA ILE A 387 0.81 14.17 0.56
C ILE A 387 0.78 14.04 2.09
N LEU A 388 1.93 13.85 2.75
CA LEU A 388 2.01 13.76 4.22
C LEU A 388 1.53 15.04 4.89
N LYS A 389 2.00 16.18 4.39
CA LYS A 389 1.60 17.49 4.88
C LYS A 389 0.11 17.72 4.70
N PHE A 390 -0.46 17.31 3.56
CA PHE A 390 -1.91 17.38 3.36
C PHE A 390 -2.64 16.52 4.39
N LEU A 391 -2.26 15.26 4.57
CA LEU A 391 -2.88 14.36 5.56
C LEU A 391 -2.83 14.90 6.99
N ILE A 392 -1.67 15.44 7.40
CA ILE A 392 -1.47 15.94 8.78
C ILE A 392 -2.28 17.21 9.02
N ASN A 393 -2.32 18.12 8.04
CA ASN A 393 -3.00 19.40 8.17
C ASN A 393 -4.48 19.36 7.76
N PHE A 394 -4.97 18.23 7.24
CA PHE A 394 -6.37 18.07 6.88
C PHE A 394 -7.24 18.06 8.14
N LYS A 395 -7.89 19.20 8.40
CA LYS A 395 -8.98 19.30 9.36
C LYS A 395 -10.27 18.96 8.64
N HIS A 396 -11.02 17.98 9.14
CA HIS A 396 -12.42 17.81 8.75
C HIS A 396 -13.12 19.14 9.07
N HIS A 397 -13.52 19.87 8.02
CA HIS A 397 -14.46 20.97 8.13
C HIS A 397 -15.87 20.43 7.93
#